data_AF-A0AAB0A134-F1
#
_entry.id   AF-A0AAB0A134-F1
#
_cell.length_a   1.000
_cell.length_b   1.000
_cell.length_c   1.000
_cell.angle_alpha   90.00
_cell.angle_beta   90.00
_cell.angle_gamma   90.00
#
_symmetry.space_group_name_H-M   'P 1'
#
loop_
_entity.id
_entity.type
_entity.pdbx_description
1 polymer ?
#
loop_
_entity_poly.entity_id
_entity_poly.type
_entity_poly.pdbx_seq_one_letter_code
_entity_poly.pdbx_strand_id
1 'polypeptide(L)'
;MVRRVRHKKPFYCKALRKTTHFLELMSYFGLREWTIGSANVRRLRALLSSEEARLLEFDMGTINWTEYFRTYIPGIRRYWFKEQVRSARGCRKSATNRRIHFMQRLLQRLVWVWICLRFTRMTSKFVLGNLFAILIAQ
;
A
#
# COMPACT_ATOMS: atom_id res chain seq x y z
N MET A 1 -24.81 1.58 -16.36
CA MET A 1 -26.13 1.42 -15.70
C MET A 1 -26.10 0.81 -14.29
N VAL A 2 -25.12 -0.02 -13.90
CA VAL A 2 -25.09 -0.72 -12.60
C VAL A 2 -24.86 0.17 -11.35
N ARG A 3 -24.50 1.46 -11.51
CA ARG A 3 -24.12 2.35 -10.39
C ARG A 3 -25.27 2.95 -9.56
N ARG A 4 -26.54 2.83 -10.00
CA ARG A 4 -27.69 3.45 -9.30
C ARG A 4 -28.43 2.55 -8.30
N VAL A 5 -28.13 1.26 -8.25
CA VAL A 5 -28.94 0.29 -7.48
C VAL A 5 -28.53 0.20 -5.99
N ARG A 6 -27.34 0.67 -5.62
CA ARG A 6 -26.95 0.80 -4.20
C ARG A 6 -26.82 2.29 -3.86
N HIS A 7 -27.73 2.79 -3.03
CA HIS A 7 -27.67 4.13 -2.41
C HIS A 7 -26.43 4.35 -1.50
N LYS A 8 -25.37 3.53 -1.62
CA LYS A 8 -24.10 3.72 -0.94
C LYS A 8 -23.18 4.57 -1.82
N LYS A 9 -22.81 5.74 -1.31
CA LYS A 9 -21.86 6.67 -1.95
C LYS A 9 -20.63 5.90 -2.43
N PRO A 10 -20.20 6.04 -3.70
CA PRO A 10 -19.08 5.25 -4.25
C PRO A 10 -17.75 5.84 -3.74
N PHE A 11 -17.39 5.49 -2.50
CA PHE A 11 -16.13 5.88 -1.88
C PHE A 11 -14.93 5.48 -2.76
N TYR A 12 -14.97 4.26 -3.31
CA TYR A 12 -13.91 3.75 -4.17
C TYR A 12 -13.74 4.58 -5.45
N CYS A 13 -14.82 4.96 -6.13
CA CYS A 13 -14.72 5.80 -7.33
C CYS A 13 -14.18 7.20 -7.02
N LYS A 14 -14.52 7.77 -5.85
CA LYS A 14 -13.96 9.06 -5.43
C LYS A 14 -12.47 8.94 -5.11
N ALA A 15 -12.05 7.89 -4.42
CA ALA A 15 -10.64 7.64 -4.10
C ALA A 15 -9.83 7.42 -5.38
N LEU A 16 -10.31 6.55 -6.28
CA LEU A 16 -9.63 6.23 -7.52
C LEU A 16 -9.48 7.48 -8.40
N ARG A 17 -10.54 8.28 -8.55
CA ARG A 17 -10.47 9.55 -9.28
C ARG A 17 -9.44 10.53 -8.70
N LYS A 18 -9.33 10.61 -7.37
CA LYS A 18 -8.32 11.47 -6.71
C LYS A 18 -6.90 10.97 -6.99
N THR A 19 -6.68 9.66 -6.91
CA THR A 19 -5.38 9.05 -7.19
C THR A 19 -4.99 9.22 -8.65
N THR A 20 -5.89 8.97 -9.60
CA THR A 20 -5.62 9.16 -11.03
C THR A 20 -5.27 10.62 -11.34
N HIS A 21 -6.06 11.57 -10.81
CA HIS A 21 -5.77 12.99 -11.00
C HIS A 21 -4.41 13.41 -10.40
N PHE A 22 -4.07 12.90 -9.22
CA PHE A 22 -2.75 13.13 -8.64
C PHE A 22 -1.62 12.55 -9.50
N LEU A 23 -1.80 11.34 -10.04
CA LEU A 23 -0.82 10.70 -10.92
C LEU A 23 -0.64 11.48 -12.22
N GLU A 24 -1.71 12.03 -12.81
CA GLU A 24 -1.64 12.91 -13.97
C GLU A 24 -0.85 14.21 -13.68
N LEU A 25 -1.03 14.80 -12.50
CA LEU A 25 -0.25 15.97 -12.10
C LEU A 25 1.23 15.62 -11.89
N MET A 26 1.51 14.47 -11.28
CA MET A 26 2.87 14.01 -11.00
C MET A 26 3.59 13.46 -12.23
N SER A 27 2.88 12.98 -13.25
CA SER A 27 3.52 12.41 -14.44
C SER A 27 4.36 13.44 -15.18
N TYR A 28 3.97 14.72 -15.16
CA TYR A 28 4.80 15.79 -15.72
C TYR A 28 6.17 15.91 -15.02
N PHE A 29 6.19 15.77 -13.69
CA PHE A 29 7.41 15.90 -12.90
C PHE A 29 8.21 14.60 -12.83
N GLY A 30 7.55 13.44 -12.81
CA GLY A 30 8.18 12.14 -12.60
C GLY A 30 8.65 11.42 -13.88
N LEU A 31 8.07 11.74 -15.04
CA LEU A 31 8.44 11.09 -16.31
C LEU A 31 9.48 11.86 -17.12
N ARG A 32 9.83 13.08 -16.68
CA ARG A 32 10.83 13.91 -17.33
C ARG A 32 12.14 13.84 -16.56
N GLU A 33 13.24 13.80 -17.30
CA GLU A 33 14.55 13.98 -16.73
C GLU A 33 14.76 15.47 -16.43
N TRP A 34 15.14 15.77 -15.20
CA TRP A 34 15.42 17.13 -14.76
C TRP A 34 16.92 17.29 -14.55
N THR A 35 17.56 17.98 -15.48
CA THR A 35 18.96 18.38 -15.31
C THR A 35 19.01 19.61 -14.40
N ILE A 36 19.21 19.40 -13.11
CA ILE A 36 19.41 20.50 -12.17
C ILE A 36 20.83 21.03 -12.34
N GLY A 37 20.98 22.20 -12.97
CA GLY A 37 22.28 22.83 -13.23
C GLY A 37 22.94 23.33 -11.95
N SER A 38 24.02 22.69 -11.51
CA SER A 38 24.81 23.09 -10.34
C SER A 38 26.01 24.00 -10.66
N ALA A 39 26.10 24.51 -11.90
CA ALA A 39 27.28 25.23 -12.39
C ALA A 39 27.60 26.48 -11.55
N ASN A 40 26.58 27.28 -11.20
CA ASN A 40 26.76 28.49 -10.41
C ASN A 40 27.19 28.18 -8.97
N VAL A 41 26.61 27.14 -8.35
CA VAL A 41 26.99 26.71 -6.99
C VAL A 41 28.44 26.23 -6.96
N ARG A 42 28.86 25.49 -7.99
CA ARG A 42 30.24 25.00 -8.12
C ARG A 42 31.23 26.14 -8.35
N ARG A 43 30.88 27.10 -9.21
CA ARG A 43 31.69 28.31 -9.45
C ARG A 43 31.82 29.14 -8.19
N LEU A 44 30.71 29.36 -7.48
CA LEU A 44 30.71 30.08 -6.21
C LEU A 44 31.62 29.38 -5.19
N ARG A 45 31.48 28.06 -5.02
CA ARG A 45 32.31 27.27 -4.09
C ARG A 45 33.81 27.35 -4.41
N ALA A 46 34.19 27.44 -5.68
CA ALA A 46 35.59 27.60 -6.09
C ALA A 46 36.17 28.99 -5.78
N LEU A 47 35.31 30.00 -5.59
CA LEU A 47 35.70 31.37 -5.26
C LEU A 47 35.72 31.64 -3.74
N LEU A 48 35.11 30.78 -2.93
CA LEU A 48 35.12 30.93 -1.47
C LEU A 48 36.48 30.52 -0.88
N SER A 49 36.90 31.25 0.16
CA SER A 49 38.01 30.81 1.01
C SER A 49 37.66 29.52 1.77
N SER A 50 38.68 28.78 2.23
CA SER A 50 38.47 27.54 2.99
C SER A 50 37.69 27.75 4.31
N GLU A 51 37.75 28.96 4.86
CA GLU A 51 37.05 29.33 6.10
C GLU A 51 35.57 29.64 5.82
N GLU A 52 35.29 30.44 4.79
CA GLU A 52 33.91 30.74 4.37
C GLU A 52 33.20 29.51 3.82
N ALA A 53 33.91 28.63 3.12
CA ALA A 53 33.36 27.39 2.58
C ALA A 53 32.91 26.42 3.69
N ARG A 54 33.53 26.47 4.87
CA ARG A 54 33.07 25.74 6.06
C ARG A 54 31.83 26.36 6.69
N LEU A 55 31.72 27.69 6.65
CA LEU A 55 30.56 28.40 7.18
C LEU A 55 29.32 28.21 6.29
N LEU A 56 29.54 28.15 4.98
CA LEU A 56 28.51 28.08 3.94
C LEU A 56 28.58 26.74 3.20
N GLU A 57 28.25 25.66 3.92
CA GLU A 57 28.33 24.31 3.38
C GLU A 57 27.15 24.00 2.44
N PHE A 58 27.34 24.26 1.14
CA PHE A 58 26.32 24.04 0.10
C PHE A 58 26.37 22.64 -0.54
N ASP A 59 27.13 21.71 0.02
CA ASP A 59 27.22 20.37 -0.57
C ASP A 59 26.01 19.53 -0.19
N MET A 60 25.26 19.07 -1.20
CA MET A 60 24.14 18.16 -0.98
C MET A 60 24.59 16.71 -0.72
N GLY A 61 25.86 16.40 -0.99
CA GLY A 61 26.46 15.08 -0.73
C GLY A 61 26.81 14.84 0.75
N THR A 62 27.05 15.89 1.53
CA THR A 62 27.39 15.77 2.97
C THR A 62 26.16 15.51 3.85
N ILE A 63 24.96 15.74 3.32
CA ILE A 63 23.71 15.58 4.06
C ILE A 63 23.38 14.09 4.24
N ASN A 64 23.21 13.66 5.50
CA ASN A 64 22.61 12.36 5.79
C ASN A 64 21.11 12.39 5.48
N TRP A 65 20.76 12.06 4.24
CA TRP A 65 19.38 12.05 3.75
C TRP A 65 18.45 11.19 4.61
N THR A 66 18.94 10.07 5.17
CA THR A 66 18.15 9.18 6.01
C THR A 66 17.71 9.89 7.30
N GLU A 67 18.63 10.59 7.95
CA GLU A 67 18.35 11.34 9.18
C GLU A 67 17.52 12.59 8.90
N TYR A 68 17.81 13.30 7.81
CA TYR A 68 17.05 14.44 7.35
C TYR A 68 15.58 14.08 7.15
N PHE A 69 15.28 13.04 6.35
CA PHE A 69 13.89 12.64 6.12
C PHE A 69 13.20 12.08 7.37
N ARG A 70 13.96 11.44 8.28
CA ARG A 70 13.44 10.91 9.55
C ARG A 70 12.90 12.01 10.45
N THR A 71 13.50 13.20 10.45
CA THR A 71 13.06 14.35 11.26
C THR A 71 12.09 15.26 10.50
N TYR A 72 12.32 15.44 9.19
CA TYR A 72 11.54 16.31 8.33
C TYR A 72 10.09 15.82 8.12
N ILE A 73 9.90 14.54 7.81
CA ILE A 73 8.56 13.98 7.52
C ILE A 73 7.60 14.10 8.73
N PRO A 74 8.01 13.75 9.97
CA PRO A 74 7.19 14.01 11.16
C PRO A 74 6.88 15.49 11.39
N GLY A 75 7.85 16.38 11.09
CA GLY A 75 7.67 17.82 11.17
C GLY A 75 6.54 18.32 10.27
N ILE A 76 6.60 18.00 8.97
CA ILE A 76 5.52 18.36 8.03
C ILE A 76 4.18 17.80 8.51
N ARG A 77 4.17 16.54 8.92
CA ARG A 77 2.93 15.89 9.40
C ARG A 77 2.32 16.63 10.58
N ARG A 78 3.14 17.07 11.54
CA ARG A 78 2.70 17.78 12.74
C ARG A 78 2.25 19.21 12.44
N TYR A 79 3.00 19.96 11.65
CA TYR A 79 2.79 21.41 11.49
C TYR A 79 1.93 21.75 10.26
N TRP A 80 2.21 21.12 9.11
CA TRP A 80 1.49 21.39 7.87
C TRP A 80 0.12 20.70 7.85
N PHE A 81 0.12 19.38 8.10
CA PHE A 81 -1.12 18.60 8.09
C PHE A 81 -1.91 18.73 9.40
N LYS A 82 -1.35 19.42 10.42
CA LYS A 82 -1.92 19.53 11.77
C LYS A 82 -2.36 18.16 12.31
N GLU A 83 -1.67 17.10 11.91
CA GLU A 83 -2.02 15.76 12.37
C GLU A 83 -1.62 15.68 13.83
N GLN A 84 -2.62 15.58 14.72
CA GLN A 84 -2.37 15.37 16.13
C GLN A 84 -1.47 14.13 16.24
N VAL A 85 -0.37 14.26 17.00
CA VAL A 85 0.50 13.14 17.34
C VAL A 85 -0.34 12.17 18.16
N ARG A 86 -1.13 11.35 17.46
CA ARG A 86 -1.80 10.21 18.04
C ARG A 86 -0.65 9.32 18.45
N SER A 87 -0.27 9.42 19.72
CA SER A 87 0.53 8.41 20.43
C SER A 87 0.19 7.06 19.81
N ALA A 88 1.21 6.32 19.36
CA ALA A 88 1.04 5.06 18.63
C ALA A 88 0.09 4.06 19.33
N ARG A 89 -0.22 4.29 20.60
CA ARG A 89 -1.23 3.59 21.42
C ARG A 89 -2.68 3.83 21.00
N GLY A 90 -2.99 4.89 20.25
CA GLY A 90 -4.35 5.32 19.91
C GLY A 90 -4.75 5.15 18.45
N CYS A 91 -3.98 4.39 17.65
CA CYS A 91 -4.41 4.05 16.31
C CYS A 91 -5.57 3.05 16.42
N ARG A 92 -6.80 3.53 16.22
CA ARG A 92 -8.06 2.76 16.08
C ARG A 92 -8.03 1.81 14.85
N LYS A 93 -6.89 1.20 14.52
CA LYS A 93 -6.77 0.14 13.52
C LYS A 93 -7.21 -1.23 14.06
N SER A 94 -7.27 -1.42 15.38
CA SER A 94 -7.57 -2.74 15.97
C SER A 94 -9.01 -3.22 15.69
N ALA A 95 -10.02 -2.33 15.72
CA ALA A 95 -11.42 -2.76 15.56
C ALA A 95 -11.76 -3.20 14.12
N THR A 96 -11.31 -2.47 13.10
CA THR A 96 -11.56 -2.82 11.69
C THR A 96 -10.70 -4.00 11.25
N ASN A 97 -9.45 -4.09 11.72
CA ASN A 97 -8.56 -5.20 11.40
C ASN A 97 -9.11 -6.52 11.97
N ARG A 98 -9.66 -6.52 13.20
CA ARG A 98 -10.29 -7.72 13.79
C ARG A 98 -11.46 -8.27 12.97
N ARG A 99 -12.32 -7.39 12.42
CA ARG A 99 -13.46 -7.82 11.59
C ARG A 99 -13.00 -8.48 10.29
N ILE A 100 -11.97 -7.92 9.65
CA ILE A 100 -11.40 -8.47 8.42
C ILE A 100 -10.74 -9.82 8.69
N HIS A 101 -9.95 -9.94 9.77
CA HIS A 101 -9.35 -11.20 10.19
C HIS A 101 -10.39 -12.28 10.52
N PHE A 102 -11.48 -11.92 11.19
CA PHE A 102 -12.57 -12.85 11.48
C PHE A 102 -13.27 -13.34 10.21
N MET A 103 -13.57 -12.43 9.27
CA MET A 103 -14.18 -12.78 7.98
C MET A 103 -13.28 -13.71 7.15
N GLN A 104 -11.96 -13.45 7.15
CA GLN A 104 -10.99 -14.30 6.46
C GLN A 104 -10.93 -15.71 7.06
N ARG A 105 -10.93 -15.84 8.40
CA ARG A 105 -10.98 -17.14 9.09
C ARG A 105 -12.28 -17.90 8.82
N LEU A 106 -13.42 -17.19 8.80
CA LEU A 106 -14.72 -17.79 8.47
C LEU A 106 -14.73 -18.32 7.04
N LEU A 107 -14.23 -17.54 6.07
CA LEU A 107 -14.15 -17.95 4.67
C LEU A 107 -13.28 -19.20 4.50
N GLN A 108 -12.12 -19.25 5.15
CA GLN A 108 -11.26 -20.44 5.12
C GLN A 108 -11.98 -21.69 5.65
N ARG A 109 -12.73 -21.58 6.75
CA ARG A 109 -13.52 -22.71 7.27
C ARG A 109 -14.60 -23.18 6.29
N LEU A 110 -15.33 -22.26 5.67
CA LEU A 110 -16.36 -22.59 4.69
C LEU A 110 -15.77 -23.31 3.47
N VAL A 111 -14.61 -22.88 3.00
CA VAL A 111 -13.88 -23.55 1.89
C VAL A 111 -13.48 -24.97 2.28
N TRP A 112 -12.92 -25.19 3.47
CA TRP A 112 -12.57 -26.52 3.95
C TRP A 112 -13.79 -27.45 4.09
N VAL A 113 -14.89 -26.96 4.67
CA VAL A 113 -16.14 -27.73 4.77
C VAL A 113 -16.67 -28.10 3.39
N TRP A 114 -16.65 -27.17 2.44
CA TRP A 114 -17.07 -27.43 1.07
C TRP A 114 -16.20 -28.50 0.38
N ILE A 115 -14.87 -28.44 0.57
CA ILE A 115 -13.94 -29.46 0.07
C ILE A 115 -14.25 -30.83 0.68
N CYS A 116 -14.45 -30.92 1.99
CA CYS A 116 -14.79 -32.17 2.67
C CYS A 116 -16.12 -32.76 2.16
N LEU A 117 -17.17 -31.94 2.03
CA LEU A 117 -18.47 -32.37 1.51
C LEU A 117 -18.38 -32.83 0.04
N ARG A 118 -17.51 -32.20 -0.76
CA ARG A 118 -17.26 -32.61 -2.14
C ARG A 118 -16.51 -33.95 -2.18
N PHE A 119 -15.55 -34.14 -1.28
CA PHE A 119 -14.77 -35.37 -1.17
C PHE A 119 -15.64 -36.57 -0.76
N THR A 120 -16.49 -36.42 0.26
CA THR A 120 -17.40 -37.51 0.70
C THR A 120 -18.45 -37.87 -0.36
N ARG A 121 -18.93 -36.89 -1.13
CA ARG A 121 -19.81 -37.15 -2.28
C ARG A 121 -19.09 -37.88 -3.43
N MET A 122 -17.79 -37.63 -3.62
CA MET A 122 -16.98 -38.35 -4.60
C MET A 122 -16.76 -39.80 -4.17
N THR A 123 -16.41 -40.05 -2.90
CA THR A 123 -16.20 -41.42 -2.40
C THR A 123 -17.49 -42.24 -2.43
N SER A 124 -18.64 -41.66 -2.08
CA SER A 124 -19.94 -42.35 -2.17
C SER A 124 -20.27 -42.77 -3.61
N LYS A 125 -20.02 -41.92 -4.61
CA LYS A 125 -20.22 -42.26 -6.03
C LYS A 125 -19.24 -43.32 -6.53
N PHE A 126 -17.99 -43.26 -6.07
CA PHE A 126 -16.96 -44.24 -6.40
C PHE A 126 -17.28 -45.62 -5.83
N VAL A 127 -17.73 -45.68 -4.57
CA VAL A 127 -18.11 -46.94 -3.90
C VAL A 127 -19.37 -47.54 -4.53
N LEU A 128 -20.40 -46.74 -4.84
CA LEU A 128 -21.56 -47.23 -5.59
C LEU A 128 -21.13 -47.80 -6.96
N GLY A 129 -20.29 -47.10 -7.72
CA GLY A 129 -19.80 -47.56 -9.01
C GLY A 129 -19.03 -48.89 -8.94
N ASN A 130 -18.18 -49.05 -7.93
CA ASN A 130 -17.46 -50.31 -7.70
C ASN A 130 -18.39 -51.45 -7.27
N LEU A 131 -19.39 -51.18 -6.43
CA LEU A 131 -20.39 -52.19 -6.04
C LEU A 131 -21.26 -52.62 -7.23
N PHE A 132 -21.64 -51.70 -8.11
CA PHE A 132 -22.35 -52.02 -9.36
C PHE A 132 -21.48 -52.86 -10.33
N ALA A 133 -20.18 -52.60 -10.42
CA ALA A 133 -19.28 -53.38 -11.27
C ALA A 133 -19.11 -54.83 -10.78
N ILE A 134 -19.08 -55.05 -9.47
CA ILE A 134 -19.00 -56.39 -8.87
C ILE A 134 -20.29 -57.19 -9.11
N LEU A 135 -21.44 -56.53 -9.12
CA LEU A 135 -22.76 -57.19 -9.25
C LEU A 135 -23.13 -57.58 -10.69
N ILE A 136 -22.48 -56.98 -11.69
CA ILE A 136 -22.66 -57.30 -13.13
C ILE A 136 -21.68 -58.39 -13.59
N ALA A 137 -20.59 -58.61 -12.84
CA ALA A 137 -19.56 -59.59 -13.15
C ALA A 137 -19.84 -61.00 -12.60
N GLN A 138 -21.00 -61.21 -11.96
CA GLN A 138 -21.46 -62.49 -11.43
C GLN A 138 -22.71 -62.95 -12.18
#